data_AF-A0A927S9B6-F1
#
_entry.id   AF-A0A927S9B6-F1
#
_cell.length_a   1.000
_cell.length_b   1.000
_cell.length_c   1.000
_cell.angle_alpha   90.00
_cell.angle_beta   90.00
_cell.angle_gamma   90.00
#
_symmetry.space_group_name_H-M   'P 1'
#
loop_
_entity.id
_entity.type
_entity.pdbx_description
1 polymer ?
#
loop_
_entity_poly.entity_id
_entity_poly.type
_entity_poly.pdbx_seq_one_letter_code
_entity_poly.pdbx_strand_id
1 'polypeptide(L)'
;MKIDFNALTESAVPHFKGGELDTMMRSYMDDDVKIMINRLIPGASVGMHTHETSCEIIYILSGTGTSICDGLEEVLTPGCCQYCKKGGTHTLMNNGKEDLVFFAVVPEV
;
A
#
# COMPACT_ATOMS: atom_id res chain seq x y z
N MET A 1 4.79 -10.58 19.06
CA MET A 1 3.53 -9.83 19.28
C MET A 1 2.52 -10.29 18.24
N LYS A 2 1.21 -10.34 18.56
CA LYS A 2 0.13 -10.60 17.58
C LYS A 2 -0.50 -9.27 17.18
N ILE A 3 -0.64 -9.01 15.88
CA ILE A 3 -1.45 -7.90 15.33
C ILE A 3 -2.72 -8.51 14.73
N ASP A 4 -3.88 -8.18 15.28
CA ASP A 4 -5.17 -8.64 14.79
C ASP A 4 -5.90 -7.52 14.06
N PHE A 5 -5.70 -7.42 12.74
CA PHE A 5 -6.33 -6.38 11.92
C PHE A 5 -7.86 -6.44 11.90
N ASN A 6 -8.48 -7.54 12.35
CA ASN A 6 -9.94 -7.62 12.49
C ASN A 6 -10.44 -6.84 13.70
N ALA A 7 -9.59 -6.62 14.70
CA ALA A 7 -9.91 -5.87 15.91
C ALA A 7 -9.53 -4.38 15.80
N LEU A 8 -8.85 -3.97 14.72
CA LEU A 8 -8.44 -2.59 14.50
C LEU A 8 -9.52 -1.83 13.74
N THR A 9 -9.76 -0.57 14.14
CA THR A 9 -10.66 0.34 13.44
C THR A 9 -10.06 0.73 12.09
N GLU A 10 -10.87 0.60 11.04
CA GLU A 10 -10.52 1.11 9.72
C GLU A 10 -10.69 2.63 9.67
N SER A 11 -9.66 3.32 9.19
CA SER A 11 -9.65 4.78 9.06
C SER A 11 -9.40 5.18 7.61
N ALA A 12 -10.11 6.22 7.15
CA ALA A 12 -9.87 6.81 5.84
C ALA A 12 -8.67 7.77 5.90
N VAL A 13 -7.78 7.66 4.93
CA VAL A 13 -6.67 8.60 4.69
C VAL A 13 -6.92 9.26 3.34
N PRO A 14 -7.45 10.50 3.33
CA PRO A 14 -7.81 11.17 2.08
C PRO A 14 -6.59 11.49 1.23
N HIS A 15 -6.69 11.22 -0.07
CA HIS A 15 -5.66 11.54 -1.06
C HIS A 15 -4.26 11.11 -0.61
N PHE A 16 -4.13 9.85 -0.18
CA PHE A 16 -2.90 9.39 0.44
C PHE A 16 -1.71 9.55 -0.50
N LYS A 17 -0.68 10.28 -0.04
CA LYS A 17 0.49 10.70 -0.84
C LYS A 17 0.14 11.50 -2.11
N GLY A 18 -1.00 12.20 -2.10
CA GLY A 18 -1.50 12.96 -3.25
C GLY A 18 -2.20 12.09 -4.31
N GLY A 19 -2.56 10.86 -3.96
CA GLY A 19 -3.35 9.98 -4.82
C GLY A 19 -4.82 10.38 -4.94
N GLU A 20 -5.56 9.60 -5.70
CA GLU A 20 -7.00 9.79 -5.94
C GLU A 20 -7.83 9.12 -4.85
N LEU A 21 -8.91 9.78 -4.42
CA LEU A 21 -9.85 9.31 -3.41
C LEU A 21 -9.15 8.91 -2.08
N ASP A 22 -9.82 8.10 -1.28
CA ASP A 22 -9.34 7.71 0.06
C ASP A 22 -8.64 6.35 0.04
N THR A 23 -7.56 6.23 0.79
CA THR A 23 -7.01 4.93 1.21
C THR A 23 -7.64 4.53 2.54
N MET A 24 -8.27 3.37 2.59
CA MET A 24 -8.83 2.83 3.83
C MET A 24 -7.80 1.95 4.51
N MET A 25 -7.46 2.23 5.78
CA MET A 25 -6.29 1.65 6.44
C MET A 25 -6.62 1.09 7.82
N ARG A 26 -6.04 -0.06 8.13
CA ARG A 26 -5.85 -0.57 9.49
C ARG A 26 -4.37 -0.78 9.71
N SER A 27 -3.81 -0.16 10.73
CA SER A 27 -2.36 -0.12 10.91
C SER A 27 -1.92 -0.33 12.35
N TYR A 28 -0.75 -0.93 12.49
CA TYR A 28 0.09 -0.89 13.68
C TYR A 28 1.39 -0.15 13.31
N MET A 29 1.86 0.73 14.18
CA MET A 29 3.07 1.50 13.95
C MET A 29 3.82 1.68 15.27
N ASP A 30 5.14 1.50 15.22
CA ASP A 30 6.08 1.92 16.26
C ASP A 30 7.29 2.63 15.62
N ASP A 31 8.37 2.82 16.39
CA ASP A 31 9.57 3.52 15.93
C ASP A 31 10.33 2.75 14.84
N ASP A 32 10.14 1.43 14.74
CA ASP A 32 10.90 0.56 13.84
C ASP A 32 10.10 0.18 12.59
N VAL A 33 8.77 0.09 12.67
CA VAL A 33 7.97 -0.44 11.56
C VAL A 33 6.55 0.10 11.52
N LYS A 34 6.05 0.28 10.29
CA LYS A 34 4.63 0.41 9.99
C LYS A 34 4.13 -0.85 9.31
N ILE A 35 3.07 -1.45 9.83
CA ILE A 35 2.48 -2.70 9.34
C ILE A 35 0.98 -2.45 9.12
N MET A 36 0.51 -2.64 7.90
CA MET A 36 -0.79 -2.13 7.47
C MET A 36 -1.54 -3.15 6.62
N ILE A 37 -2.87 -3.18 6.76
CA ILE A 37 -3.78 -3.64 5.70
C ILE A 37 -4.48 -2.41 5.14
N ASN A 38 -4.37 -2.26 3.83
CA ASN A 38 -4.95 -1.15 3.08
C ASN A 38 -5.99 -1.64 2.08
N ARG A 39 -6.95 -0.78 1.78
CA ARG A 39 -7.98 -1.01 0.77
C ARG A 39 -8.16 0.24 -0.07
N LEU A 40 -8.11 0.06 -1.38
CA LEU A 40 -8.42 1.07 -2.39
C LEU A 40 -9.68 0.63 -3.13
N ILE A 41 -10.70 1.48 -3.14
CA ILE A 41 -11.87 1.27 -4.00
C ILE A 41 -11.50 1.53 -5.48
N PRO A 42 -12.31 1.08 -6.46
CA PRO A 42 -12.08 1.39 -7.86
C PRO A 42 -11.85 2.89 -8.12
N GLY A 43 -10.76 3.22 -8.81
CA GLY A 43 -10.33 4.59 -9.11
C GLY A 43 -9.50 5.25 -8.02
N ALA A 44 -9.38 4.67 -6.81
CA ALA A 44 -8.52 5.20 -5.76
C ALA A 44 -7.04 4.84 -6.00
N SER A 45 -6.14 5.68 -5.52
CA SER A 45 -4.70 5.43 -5.61
C SER A 45 -3.92 5.94 -4.40
N VAL A 46 -2.74 5.34 -4.21
CA VAL A 46 -1.66 5.92 -3.42
C VAL A 46 -0.76 6.70 -4.37
N GLY A 47 -0.59 8.00 -4.14
CA GLY A 47 0.21 8.85 -5.01
C GLY A 47 1.67 8.43 -5.10
N MET A 48 2.33 8.85 -6.18
CA MET A 48 3.75 8.59 -6.40
C MET A 48 4.58 9.20 -5.27
N HIS A 49 5.42 8.39 -4.63
CA HIS A 49 6.27 8.84 -3.54
C HIS A 49 7.58 8.06 -3.46
N THR A 50 8.53 8.59 -2.70
CA THR A 50 9.88 8.03 -2.54
C THR A 50 10.11 7.59 -1.11
N HIS A 51 10.71 6.42 -0.93
CA HIS A 51 11.18 5.93 0.36
C HIS A 51 12.63 6.36 0.60
N GLU A 52 12.86 7.60 1.04
CA GLU A 52 14.22 8.14 1.21
C GLU A 52 15.01 7.42 2.32
N THR A 53 14.36 7.16 3.45
CA THR A 53 14.96 6.51 4.62
C THR A 53 14.57 5.06 4.77
N SER A 54 13.45 4.63 4.20
CA SER A 54 12.87 3.29 4.42
C SER A 54 12.85 2.44 3.15
N CYS A 55 12.18 1.31 3.18
CA CYS A 55 11.72 0.56 2.00
C CYS A 55 10.26 0.18 2.22
N GLU A 56 9.59 -0.37 1.22
CA GLU A 56 8.23 -0.91 1.38
C GLU A 56 8.07 -2.27 0.71
N ILE A 57 7.38 -3.17 1.40
CA ILE A 57 6.91 -4.45 0.88
C ILE A 57 5.38 -4.37 0.79
N ILE A 58 4.83 -4.60 -0.40
CA ILE A 58 3.38 -4.69 -0.65
C ILE A 58 3.05 -6.11 -1.08
N TYR A 59 2.04 -6.73 -0.47
CA TYR A 59 1.51 -8.04 -0.85
C TYR A 59 0.01 -7.95 -1.14
N ILE A 60 -0.41 -8.34 -2.35
CA ILE A 60 -1.81 -8.24 -2.76
C ILE A 60 -2.61 -9.42 -2.20
N LEU A 61 -3.69 -9.10 -1.48
CA LEU A 61 -4.59 -10.06 -0.85
C LEU A 61 -5.84 -10.32 -1.71
N SER A 62 -6.37 -9.28 -2.35
CA SER A 62 -7.58 -9.35 -3.19
C SER A 62 -7.61 -8.20 -4.19
N GLY A 63 -8.33 -8.38 -5.30
CA GLY A 63 -8.43 -7.40 -6.38
C GLY A 63 -7.18 -7.33 -7.24
N THR A 64 -7.18 -6.40 -8.21
CA THR A 64 -6.07 -6.18 -9.14
C THR A 64 -5.72 -4.70 -9.18
N GLY A 65 -4.43 -4.38 -9.10
CA GLY A 65 -3.92 -3.02 -9.18
C GLY A 65 -2.83 -2.87 -10.23
N THR A 66 -2.54 -1.63 -10.59
CA THR A 66 -1.37 -1.27 -11.37
C THR A 66 -0.46 -0.42 -10.49
N SER A 67 0.81 -0.79 -10.44
CA SER A 67 1.87 -0.05 -9.78
C SER A 67 2.84 0.49 -10.82
N ILE A 68 3.48 1.61 -10.51
CA ILE A 68 4.70 2.03 -11.21
C ILE A 68 5.78 2.06 -10.15
N CYS A 69 6.80 1.24 -10.28
CA CYS A 69 7.91 1.12 -9.32
C CYS A 69 9.24 1.34 -10.04
N ASP A 70 10.01 2.35 -9.63
CA ASP A 70 11.25 2.77 -10.30
C ASP A 70 11.09 2.93 -11.83
N GLY A 71 9.92 3.41 -12.27
CA GLY A 71 9.59 3.64 -13.67
C GLY A 71 9.08 2.41 -14.43
N LEU A 72 9.03 1.23 -13.81
CA LEU A 72 8.45 0.02 -14.38
C LEU A 72 6.96 -0.08 -14.00
N GLU A 73 6.09 -0.22 -15.00
CA GLU A 73 4.67 -0.51 -14.76
C GLU A 73 4.48 -2.01 -14.49
N GLU A 74 3.81 -2.33 -13.39
CA GLU A 74 3.59 -3.69 -12.89
C GLU A 74 2.10 -3.90 -12.62
N VAL A 75 1.51 -4.95 -13.21
CA VAL A 75 0.16 -5.40 -12.85
C VAL A 75 0.28 -6.35 -11.66
N LEU A 76 -0.39 -6.01 -10.56
CA LEU A 76 -0.36 -6.78 -9.33
C LEU A 76 -1.72 -7.45 -9.11
N THR A 77 -1.69 -8.76 -8.92
CA THR A 77 -2.86 -9.63 -8.67
C THR A 77 -2.67 -10.36 -7.35
N PRO A 78 -3.72 -11.02 -6.78
CA PRO A 78 -3.58 -11.70 -5.50
C PRO A 78 -2.44 -12.71 -5.50
N GLY A 79 -1.55 -12.61 -4.51
CA GLY A 79 -0.31 -13.38 -4.44
C GLY A 79 0.95 -12.67 -4.96
N CYS A 80 0.81 -11.54 -5.66
CA CYS A 80 1.94 -10.69 -6.04
C CYS A 80 2.54 -10.00 -4.80
N CYS A 81 3.88 -9.92 -4.77
CA CYS A 81 4.65 -9.19 -3.79
C CYS A 81 5.52 -8.15 -4.52
N GLN A 82 5.28 -6.86 -4.27
CA GLN A 82 6.13 -5.78 -4.76
C GLN A 82 7.07 -5.34 -3.65
N TYR A 83 8.34 -5.14 -4.00
CA TYR A 83 9.35 -4.60 -3.10
C TYR A 83 9.90 -3.28 -3.67
N CYS A 84 9.57 -2.17 -3.02
CA CYS A 84 10.17 -0.87 -3.28
C CYS A 84 11.37 -0.67 -2.36
N LYS A 85 12.57 -0.72 -2.92
CA LYS A 85 13.83 -0.59 -2.15
C LYS A 85 14.02 0.83 -1.59
N LYS A 86 14.96 0.97 -0.66
CA LYS A 86 15.38 2.30 -0.17
C LYS A 86 15.90 3.19 -1.29
N GLY A 87 15.43 4.44 -1.29
CA GLY A 87 15.61 5.42 -2.36
C GLY A 87 14.71 5.19 -3.58
N GLY A 88 13.92 4.11 -3.61
CA GLY A 88 13.00 3.80 -4.69
C GLY A 88 11.74 4.65 -4.64
N THR A 89 11.08 4.76 -5.79
CA THR A 89 9.81 5.48 -5.92
C THR A 89 8.73 4.58 -6.46
N HIS A 90 7.51 4.71 -5.94
CA HIS A 90 6.38 3.99 -6.47
C HIS A 90 5.01 4.64 -6.21
N THR A 91 4.01 4.10 -6.88
CA THR A 91 2.57 4.38 -6.72
C THR A 91 1.80 3.07 -6.77
N LEU A 92 0.55 3.06 -6.29
CA LEU A 92 -0.36 1.93 -6.47
C LEU A 92 -1.76 2.45 -6.79
N MET A 93 -2.35 1.97 -7.88
CA MET A 93 -3.66 2.40 -8.35
C MET A 93 -4.60 1.21 -8.48
N ASN A 94 -5.84 1.37 -8.03
CA ASN A 94 -6.91 0.42 -8.33
C ASN A 94 -7.62 0.81 -9.62
N ASN A 95 -7.13 0.29 -10.75
CA ASN A 95 -7.77 0.45 -12.07
C ASN A 95 -8.81 -0.65 -12.37
N GLY A 96 -9.12 -1.49 -11.37
CA GLY A 96 -10.08 -2.58 -11.47
C GLY A 96 -11.53 -2.15 -11.22
N LYS A 97 -12.40 -3.14 -11.00
CA LYS A 97 -13.83 -2.96 -10.71
C LYS A 97 -14.23 -3.38 -9.28
N GLU A 98 -13.30 -3.98 -8.56
CA GLU A 98 -13.47 -4.48 -7.20
C GLU A 98 -12.45 -3.79 -6.30
N ASP A 99 -12.66 -3.88 -4.99
CA ASP A 99 -11.72 -3.35 -4.02
C ASP A 99 -10.36 -4.08 -4.10
N LEU A 100 -9.29 -3.28 -4.19
CA LEU A 100 -7.92 -3.76 -4.09
C LEU A 100 -7.53 -3.75 -2.62
N VAL A 101 -7.23 -4.92 -2.07
CA VAL A 101 -6.80 -5.09 -0.67
C VAL A 101 -5.36 -5.59 -0.66
N PHE A 102 -4.50 -4.90 0.09
CA PHE A 102 -3.08 -5.23 0.16
C PHE A 102 -2.53 -5.06 1.57
N PHE A 103 -1.59 -5.94 1.91
CA PHE A 103 -0.78 -5.85 3.11
C PHE A 103 0.49 -5.05 2.77
N ALA A 104 0.87 -4.11 3.62
CA ALA A 104 2.04 -3.28 3.43
C ALA A 104 2.91 -3.24 4.69
N VAL A 105 4.23 -3.28 4.51
CA VAL A 105 5.22 -3.18 5.58
C VAL A 105 6.27 -2.15 5.18
N VAL A 106 6.42 -1.12 6.01
CA VAL A 106 7.44 -0.07 5.86
C VAL A 106 8.32 -0.09 7.10
N PRO A 107 9.46 -0.79 7.08
CA PRO A 107 10.45 -0.69 8.16
C PRO A 107 11.19 0.65 8.06
N GLU A 108 11.49 1.24 9.21
CA GLU A 108 12.46 2.33 9.33
C GLU A 108 13.87 1.70 9.37
N VAL A 109 14.72 2.00 8.38
CA VAL A 109 16.06 1.41 8.18
C VAL A 109 17.17 2.42 8.01
#